data_AF-A0A168HRB6-F1
#
_entry.id   AF-A0A168HRB6-F1
#
_cell.length_a   1.000
_cell.length_b   1.000
_cell.length_c   1.000
_cell.angle_alpha   90.00
_cell.angle_beta   90.00
_cell.angle_gamma   90.00
#
_symmetry.space_group_name_H-M   'P 1'
#
loop_
_entity.id
_entity.type
_entity.pdbx_description
1 polymer ?
#
loop_
_entity_poly.entity_id
_entity_poly.type
_entity_poly.pdbx_seq_one_letter_code
_entity_poly.pdbx_strand_id
1 'polypeptide(L)'
;MNLIVRRAWRPTSTRPHRVATQQRFKTFQRRVDKNNDVYYTIAKRRPVQDPNAPPRSVQFFEMPNLLLDLDAEGTRNVRTFDDKDEELQVARWRINPKREEVKLKLNDLESKLIESRKRVQDITSNPSNIWRLSSHDLLSAALHGPPSNDSAAPTGTPCPDTLEGSHLIDALRRENGIPSHGGTSDVLLLEWMLLRRNSTDRAKSKQDISLLDSFQLVKALQSQSSIVGIRRLLRHNLWSFASMKASFGPSNRKDGAAADVAYAIRGRCIEILGSEKAHQSQFINCLALVGGLLERLAKDRIDPDHRLQGLALRASPQSGSYVVLSEWIRRIHASSSWGESPEIVEDAAACMQSCSKLLAARPETTANRQLLLQLVTGLDEHEQLAAESLRSIVLNSVQEQGSSVVAKQACDAYAKLLGDLGAVRTLLKESEIGDGALRQACIGVLKGTPKYSQTLKTQGVKTLSIEECVGMDYQDIAE
;
A
#
# COMPACT_ATOMS: atom_id res chain seq x y z
N MET A 1 -19.48 -42.14 -37.71
CA MET A 1 -18.50 -42.69 -36.74
C MET A 1 -17.10 -42.30 -37.19
N ASN A 2 -16.42 -41.47 -36.40
CA ASN A 2 -14.95 -41.34 -36.25
C ASN A 2 -14.64 -39.98 -35.61
N LEU A 3 -14.67 -39.97 -34.28
CA LEU A 3 -14.27 -38.83 -33.45
C LEU A 3 -12.74 -38.83 -33.30
N ILE A 4 -12.08 -37.92 -34.02
CA ILE A 4 -10.67 -37.60 -33.84
C ILE A 4 -10.56 -36.62 -32.68
N VAL A 5 -10.17 -37.11 -31.50
CA VAL A 5 -9.89 -36.28 -30.32
C VAL A 5 -8.52 -35.64 -30.48
N ARG A 6 -8.49 -34.33 -30.76
CA ARG A 6 -7.29 -33.48 -30.65
C ARG A 6 -6.86 -33.41 -29.18
N ARG A 7 -5.71 -34.00 -28.85
CA ARG A 7 -5.06 -33.84 -27.55
C ARG A 7 -4.51 -32.42 -27.41
N ALA A 8 -5.02 -31.69 -26.42
CA ALA A 8 -4.45 -30.44 -25.96
C ALA A 8 -3.05 -30.68 -25.38
N TRP A 9 -2.08 -29.89 -25.86
CA TRP A 9 -0.75 -29.79 -25.29
C TRP A 9 -0.85 -29.13 -23.91
N ARG A 10 -0.41 -29.84 -22.86
CA ARG A 10 -0.19 -29.25 -21.53
C ARG A 10 1.28 -28.90 -21.37
N PRO A 11 1.62 -27.72 -20.82
CA PRO A 11 2.99 -27.39 -20.46
C PRO A 11 3.50 -28.30 -19.34
N THR A 12 4.74 -28.75 -19.51
CA THR A 12 5.53 -29.57 -18.59
C THR A 12 5.70 -28.86 -17.24
N SER A 13 4.92 -29.30 -16.25
CA SER A 13 5.14 -28.97 -14.84
C SER A 13 6.38 -29.73 -14.37
N THR A 14 7.46 -29.00 -14.11
CA THR A 14 8.62 -29.45 -13.34
C THR A 14 8.21 -29.61 -11.87
N ARG A 15 7.54 -30.72 -11.58
CA ARG A 15 7.43 -31.20 -10.20
C ARG A 15 8.78 -31.78 -9.78
N PRO A 16 9.27 -31.49 -8.57
CA PRO A 16 10.41 -32.23 -8.02
C PRO A 16 10.03 -33.72 -8.00
N HIS A 17 10.96 -34.56 -8.46
CA HIS A 17 10.82 -36.01 -8.49
C HIS A 17 10.26 -36.52 -7.15
N ARG A 18 8.97 -36.89 -7.13
CA ARG A 18 8.51 -37.89 -6.19
C ARG A 18 9.29 -39.15 -6.53
N VAL A 19 10.23 -39.51 -5.66
CA VAL A 19 10.82 -40.83 -5.64
C VAL A 19 9.65 -41.81 -5.70
N ALA A 20 9.54 -42.53 -6.81
CA ALA A 20 8.56 -43.59 -6.94
C ALA A 20 8.81 -44.54 -5.77
N THR A 21 7.87 -44.61 -4.83
CA THR A 21 7.82 -45.68 -3.85
C THR A 21 7.53 -46.95 -4.62
N GLN A 22 8.60 -47.59 -5.10
CA GLN A 22 8.59 -48.93 -5.65
C GLN A 22 7.89 -49.82 -4.63
N GLN A 23 6.64 -50.22 -4.90
CA GLN A 23 5.98 -51.26 -4.12
C GLN A 23 6.82 -52.52 -4.26
N ARG A 24 7.56 -52.86 -3.21
CA ARG A 24 8.44 -54.03 -3.18
C ARG A 24 7.57 -55.28 -3.08
N PHE A 25 7.44 -56.02 -4.17
CA PHE A 25 6.80 -57.33 -4.16
C PHE A 25 7.61 -58.29 -3.29
N LYS A 26 6.99 -58.83 -2.22
CA LYS A 26 7.61 -59.84 -1.35
C LYS A 26 7.63 -61.18 -2.10
N THR A 27 8.80 -61.74 -2.34
CA THR A 27 8.94 -63.08 -2.95
C THR A 27 8.98 -64.14 -1.83
N PHE A 28 8.19 -65.19 -1.95
CA PHE A 28 8.12 -66.28 -0.96
C PHE A 28 8.86 -67.52 -1.49
N GLN A 29 9.61 -68.19 -0.62
CA GLN A 29 10.24 -69.49 -0.87
C GLN A 29 9.42 -70.60 -0.23
N ARG A 30 9.07 -71.60 -1.04
CA ARG A 30 8.43 -72.84 -0.59
C ARG A 30 9.44 -73.67 0.19
N ARG A 31 9.08 -74.09 1.40
CA ARG A 31 9.83 -75.05 2.21
C ARG A 31 8.90 -76.18 2.63
N VAL A 32 9.50 -77.33 2.90
CA VAL A 32 8.81 -78.53 3.36
C VAL A 32 9.39 -78.87 4.73
N ASP A 33 8.53 -79.03 5.73
CA ASP A 33 8.96 -79.44 7.07
C ASP A 33 9.19 -80.95 7.14
N LYS A 34 9.71 -81.44 8.27
CA LYS A 34 9.97 -82.85 8.55
C LYS A 34 8.71 -83.73 8.49
N ASN A 35 7.53 -83.13 8.61
CA ASN A 35 6.22 -83.80 8.49
C ASN A 35 5.65 -83.73 7.06
N ASN A 36 6.45 -83.35 6.06
CA ASN A 36 6.06 -83.19 4.66
C ASN A 36 5.04 -82.07 4.36
N ASP A 37 4.73 -81.22 5.35
CA ASP A 37 3.85 -80.07 5.18
C ASP A 37 4.59 -78.90 4.51
N VAL A 38 3.93 -78.31 3.52
CA VAL A 38 4.47 -77.21 2.73
C VAL A 38 4.12 -75.87 3.37
N TYR A 39 5.13 -75.05 3.68
CA TYR A 39 4.95 -73.68 4.15
C TYR A 39 5.84 -72.69 3.39
N TYR A 40 5.44 -71.42 3.38
CA TYR A 40 6.10 -70.36 2.62
C TYR A 40 6.80 -69.37 3.55
N THR A 41 8.08 -69.10 3.29
CA THR A 41 8.86 -68.10 4.04
C THR A 41 9.30 -66.96 3.13
N ILE A 42 9.38 -65.73 3.65
CA ILE A 42 9.81 -64.57 2.85
C ILE A 42 11.29 -64.74 2.48
N ALA A 43 11.60 -64.70 1.19
CA ALA A 43 12.97 -64.83 0.70
C ALA A 43 13.82 -63.64 1.17
N LYS A 44 14.81 -63.88 2.03
CA LYS A 44 15.82 -62.87 2.37
C LYS A 44 16.73 -62.66 1.15
N ARG A 45 16.45 -61.65 0.32
CA ARG A 45 17.39 -61.21 -0.72
C ARG A 45 18.64 -60.67 -0.03
N ARG A 46 19.68 -61.48 0.10
CA ARG A 46 21.04 -60.96 0.24
C ARG A 46 21.40 -60.31 -1.10
N PRO A 47 21.95 -59.09 -1.13
CA PRO A 47 22.50 -58.55 -2.37
C PRO A 47 23.52 -59.57 -2.90
N VAL A 48 23.42 -59.89 -4.19
CA VAL A 48 24.37 -60.78 -4.88
C VAL A 48 25.75 -60.17 -4.72
N GLN A 49 26.58 -60.77 -3.87
CA GLN A 49 28.00 -60.47 -3.82
C GLN A 49 28.62 -61.10 -5.06
N ASP A 50 29.22 -60.26 -5.90
CA ASP A 50 30.04 -60.69 -7.02
C ASP A 50 31.21 -61.53 -6.47
N PRO A 51 31.40 -62.80 -6.88
CA PRO A 51 32.40 -63.69 -6.30
C PRO A 51 33.84 -63.21 -6.47
N ASN A 52 34.09 -62.22 -7.34
CA ASN A 52 35.40 -61.61 -7.56
C ASN A 52 35.54 -60.19 -6.99
N ALA A 53 34.53 -59.67 -6.28
CA ALA A 53 34.67 -58.38 -5.61
C ALA A 53 35.43 -58.56 -4.29
N PRO A 54 36.51 -57.79 -4.04
CA PRO A 54 37.15 -57.77 -2.73
C PRO A 54 36.09 -57.37 -1.69
N PRO A 55 36.07 -58.00 -0.50
CA PRO A 55 35.09 -57.69 0.52
C PRO A 55 35.15 -56.19 0.80
N ARG A 56 34.08 -55.46 0.45
CA ARG A 56 33.95 -54.06 0.83
C ARG A 56 34.10 -54.03 2.35
N SER A 57 35.16 -53.38 2.82
CA SER A 57 35.34 -53.03 4.22
C SER A 57 34.26 -52.00 4.57
N VAL A 58 33.03 -52.48 4.71
CA VAL A 58 32.00 -51.76 5.43
C VAL A 58 32.57 -51.70 6.84
N GLN A 59 33.05 -50.53 7.24
CA GLN A 59 33.27 -50.20 8.64
C GLN A 59 31.88 -50.24 9.29
N PHE A 60 31.43 -51.46 9.61
CA PHE A 60 30.48 -51.62 10.69
C PHE A 60 31.14 -50.99 11.91
N PHE A 61 30.35 -50.29 12.72
CA PHE A 61 30.78 -49.91 14.06
C PHE A 61 31.55 -51.09 14.64
N GLU A 62 32.83 -50.89 14.88
CA GLU A 62 33.69 -51.87 15.52
C GLU A 62 33.07 -52.06 16.88
N MET A 63 32.23 -53.09 17.02
CA MET A 63 31.62 -53.44 18.29
C MET A 63 32.80 -53.91 19.11
N PRO A 64 33.26 -53.15 20.13
CA PRO A 64 34.41 -53.57 20.87
C PRO A 64 34.05 -54.92 21.47
N ASN A 65 34.88 -55.95 21.24
CA ASN A 65 34.78 -57.25 21.91
C ASN A 65 35.02 -57.14 23.43
N LEU A 66 35.07 -55.92 23.97
CA LEU A 66 35.04 -55.62 25.39
C LEU A 66 33.61 -55.81 25.89
N LEU A 67 33.28 -57.03 26.30
CA LEU A 67 32.36 -57.20 27.41
C LEU A 67 32.98 -56.42 28.58
N LEU A 68 32.43 -55.25 28.85
CA LEU A 68 32.71 -54.49 30.07
C LEU A 68 32.09 -55.29 31.21
N ASP A 69 32.87 -56.22 31.75
CA ASP A 69 32.61 -56.82 33.05
C ASP A 69 32.85 -55.71 34.08
N LEU A 70 31.79 -54.95 34.38
CA LEU A 70 31.79 -53.84 35.35
C LEU A 70 32.10 -54.30 36.79
N ASP A 71 32.20 -55.61 36.98
CA ASP A 71 32.43 -56.34 38.22
C ASP A 71 33.87 -56.90 38.33
N ALA A 72 34.75 -56.60 37.36
CA ALA A 72 36.14 -57.07 37.34
C ALA A 72 37.18 -56.06 37.82
N GLU A 73 36.78 -54.98 38.50
CA GLU A 73 37.73 -54.09 39.19
C GLU A 73 38.53 -54.88 40.25
N GLY A 74 39.86 -54.90 40.12
CA GLY A 74 40.76 -55.60 41.04
C GLY A 74 41.27 -56.97 40.56
N THR A 75 40.90 -57.43 39.35
CA THR A 75 41.51 -58.62 38.74
C THR A 75 42.85 -58.31 38.09
N ARG A 76 43.87 -59.15 38.31
CA ARG A 76 45.28 -58.94 37.86
C ARG A 76 45.44 -58.68 36.35
N ASN A 77 44.46 -59.09 35.54
CA ASN A 77 44.50 -59.01 34.08
C ASN A 77 43.70 -57.82 33.52
N VAL A 78 43.01 -57.05 34.37
CA VAL A 78 42.28 -55.83 33.96
C VAL A 78 43.07 -54.63 34.46
N ARG A 79 43.50 -53.78 33.53
CA ARG A 79 44.19 -52.53 33.87
C ARG A 79 43.19 -51.61 34.59
N THR A 80 43.60 -51.03 35.71
CA THR A 80 42.82 -50.03 36.44
C THR A 80 42.58 -48.80 35.58
N PHE A 81 41.39 -48.21 35.69
CA PHE A 81 41.11 -46.93 35.05
C PHE A 81 41.92 -45.85 35.79
N ASP A 82 42.87 -45.22 35.10
CA ASP A 82 43.76 -44.24 35.70
C ASP A 82 43.24 -42.80 35.44
N ASP A 83 43.64 -41.83 36.26
CA ASP A 83 43.25 -40.41 36.11
C ASP A 83 43.55 -39.86 34.69
N LYS A 84 44.58 -40.39 34.01
CA LYS A 84 44.91 -40.04 32.63
C LYS A 84 43.87 -40.55 31.62
N ASP A 85 43.29 -41.71 31.89
CA ASP A 85 42.22 -42.27 31.07
C ASP A 85 40.92 -41.47 31.29
N GLU A 86 40.70 -40.94 32.50
CA GLU A 86 39.64 -39.96 32.79
C GLU A 86 39.84 -38.67 31.99
N GLU A 87 41.03 -38.07 32.03
CA GLU A 87 41.34 -36.86 31.26
C GLU A 87 41.18 -37.05 29.74
N LEU A 88 41.61 -38.20 29.20
CA LEU A 88 41.46 -38.53 27.79
C LEU A 88 39.99 -38.74 27.41
N GLN A 89 39.19 -39.36 28.26
CA GLN A 89 37.75 -39.48 28.03
C GLN A 89 37.05 -38.12 28.12
N VAL A 90 37.36 -37.31 29.14
CA VAL A 90 36.84 -35.95 29.27
C VAL A 90 37.21 -35.10 28.06
N ALA A 91 38.42 -35.22 27.52
CA ALA A 91 38.84 -34.54 26.30
C ALA A 91 38.10 -35.06 25.04
N ARG A 92 37.89 -36.37 24.92
CA ARG A 92 37.22 -37.02 23.78
C ARG A 92 35.72 -36.76 23.74
N TRP A 93 35.08 -36.69 24.91
CA TRP A 93 33.65 -36.42 25.07
C TRP A 93 33.34 -34.95 25.41
N ARG A 94 34.37 -34.10 25.46
CA ARG A 94 34.21 -32.66 25.65
C ARG A 94 33.27 -32.13 24.58
N ILE A 95 32.36 -31.26 24.98
CA ILE A 95 31.38 -30.69 24.06
C ILE A 95 32.14 -30.01 22.92
N ASN A 96 31.99 -30.55 21.71
CA ASN A 96 32.65 -30.00 20.55
C ASN A 96 32.12 -28.57 20.33
N PRO A 97 32.95 -27.52 20.34
CA PRO A 97 32.49 -26.14 20.19
C PRO A 97 31.76 -25.94 18.85
N LYS A 98 32.11 -26.72 17.81
CA LYS A 98 31.38 -26.70 16.53
C LYS A 98 29.95 -27.23 16.67
N ARG A 99 29.71 -28.20 17.55
CA ARG A 99 28.37 -28.74 17.82
C ARG A 99 27.50 -27.73 18.55
N GLU A 100 28.06 -26.98 19.48
CA GLU A 100 27.35 -25.87 20.15
C GLU A 100 27.04 -24.74 19.18
N GLU A 101 28.01 -24.34 18.34
CA GLU A 101 27.79 -23.33 17.32
C GLU A 101 26.68 -23.73 16.33
N VAL A 102 26.68 -25.00 15.88
CA VAL A 102 25.61 -25.53 15.01
C VAL A 102 24.26 -25.55 15.75
N LYS A 103 24.24 -25.92 17.04
CA LYS A 103 23.01 -25.91 17.85
C LYS A 103 22.45 -24.51 18.00
N LEU A 104 23.31 -23.51 18.26
CA LEU A 104 22.92 -22.10 18.34
C LEU A 104 22.35 -21.60 16.99
N LYS A 105 23.04 -21.90 15.88
CA LYS A 105 22.54 -21.55 14.53
C LYS A 105 21.20 -22.22 14.21
N LEU A 106 21.02 -23.47 14.62
CA LEU A 106 19.76 -24.20 14.41
C LEU A 106 18.61 -23.58 15.22
N ASN A 107 18.85 -23.21 16.48
CA ASN A 107 17.86 -22.51 17.31
C ASN A 107 17.47 -21.14 16.71
N ASP A 108 18.44 -20.39 16.17
CA ASP A 108 18.18 -19.11 15.49
C ASP A 108 17.39 -19.29 14.19
N LEU A 109 17.65 -20.35 13.42
CA LEU A 109 16.84 -20.68 12.24
C LEU A 109 15.42 -21.10 12.62
N GLU A 110 15.26 -21.85 13.70
CA GLU A 110 13.95 -22.29 14.20
C GLU A 110 13.11 -21.09 14.66
N SER A 111 13.69 -20.17 15.45
CA SER A 111 13.00 -18.97 15.90
C SER A 111 12.55 -18.09 14.73
N LYS A 112 13.42 -17.85 13.75
CA LYS A 112 13.11 -17.11 12.51
C LYS A 112 12.01 -17.78 11.70
N LEU A 113 12.00 -19.10 11.65
CA LEU A 113 10.98 -19.87 10.92
C LEU A 113 9.62 -19.82 11.62
N ILE A 114 9.59 -19.89 12.96
CA ILE A 114 8.36 -19.70 13.75
C ILE A 114 7.80 -18.29 13.54
N GLU A 115 8.66 -17.27 13.62
CA GLU A 115 8.25 -15.88 13.41
C GLU A 115 7.72 -15.65 11.98
N SER A 116 8.43 -16.16 10.97
CA SER A 116 7.99 -16.12 9.57
C SER A 116 6.61 -16.76 9.37
N ARG A 117 6.37 -17.92 9.98
CA ARG A 117 5.07 -18.61 9.92
C ARG A 117 3.97 -17.81 10.61
N LYS A 118 4.26 -17.21 11.77
CA LYS A 118 3.32 -16.37 12.51
C LYS A 118 2.89 -15.16 11.66
N ARG A 119 3.84 -14.42 11.08
CA ARG A 119 3.54 -13.26 10.20
C ARG A 119 2.66 -13.66 9.00
N VAL A 120 2.95 -14.80 8.38
CA VAL A 120 2.16 -15.31 7.25
C VAL A 120 0.75 -15.69 7.69
N GLN A 121 0.62 -16.31 8.87
CA GLN A 121 -0.68 -16.64 9.44
C GLN A 121 -1.49 -15.37 9.73
N ASP A 122 -0.87 -14.35 10.30
CA ASP A 122 -1.51 -13.06 10.63
C ASP A 122 -2.02 -12.33 9.37
N ILE A 123 -1.26 -12.34 8.27
CA ILE A 123 -1.68 -11.76 6.97
C ILE A 123 -2.80 -12.59 6.32
N THR A 124 -2.76 -13.90 6.54
CA THR A 124 -3.77 -14.81 5.95
C THR A 124 -5.10 -14.66 6.68
N SER A 125 -5.09 -14.63 8.01
CA SER A 125 -6.28 -14.55 8.86
C SER A 125 -6.93 -13.17 8.87
N ASN A 126 -6.15 -12.10 8.71
CA ASN A 126 -6.66 -10.73 8.80
C ASN A 126 -6.88 -10.08 7.41
N PRO A 127 -8.13 -9.89 6.94
CA PRO A 127 -8.41 -9.24 5.67
C PRO A 127 -8.12 -7.72 5.67
N SER A 128 -7.98 -7.09 6.84
CA SER A 128 -7.61 -5.67 6.97
C SER A 128 -6.10 -5.41 6.92
N ASN A 129 -5.28 -6.45 6.81
CA ASN A 129 -3.84 -6.29 6.79
C ASN A 129 -3.34 -5.66 5.48
N ILE A 130 -2.77 -4.46 5.57
CA ILE A 130 -2.24 -3.68 4.44
C ILE A 130 -1.03 -4.33 3.77
N TRP A 131 -0.30 -5.21 4.45
CA TRP A 131 0.93 -5.82 3.94
C TRP A 131 0.68 -7.03 3.03
N ARG A 132 -0.58 -7.40 2.80
CA ARG A 132 -0.93 -8.48 1.88
C ARG A 132 -0.37 -8.19 0.48
N LEU A 133 0.24 -9.20 -0.13
CA LEU A 133 0.87 -9.05 -1.45
C LEU A 133 -0.18 -8.93 -2.56
N SER A 134 -0.03 -7.91 -3.40
CA SER A 134 -0.82 -7.70 -4.61
C SER A 134 -0.02 -8.01 -5.87
N SER A 135 -0.70 -8.22 -7.00
CA SER A 135 -0.04 -8.44 -8.30
C SER A 135 0.90 -7.30 -8.69
N HIS A 136 0.57 -6.05 -8.35
CA HIS A 136 1.47 -4.94 -8.69
C HIS A 136 2.64 -4.84 -7.73
N ASP A 137 2.56 -5.40 -6.50
CA ASP A 137 3.75 -5.47 -5.63
C ASP A 137 4.79 -6.40 -6.24
N LEU A 138 4.36 -7.50 -6.87
CA LEU A 138 5.24 -8.40 -7.60
C LEU A 138 5.84 -7.72 -8.84
N LEU A 139 5.03 -6.96 -9.59
CA LEU A 139 5.52 -6.19 -10.73
C LEU A 139 6.52 -5.11 -10.29
N SER A 140 6.20 -4.36 -9.23
CA SER A 140 7.11 -3.36 -8.67
C SER A 140 8.40 -4.00 -8.15
N ALA A 141 8.34 -5.16 -7.49
CA ALA A 141 9.54 -5.89 -7.09
C ALA A 141 10.37 -6.34 -8.31
N ALA A 142 9.73 -6.76 -9.40
CA ALA A 142 10.42 -7.14 -10.63
C ALA A 142 11.06 -5.95 -11.36
N LEU A 143 10.49 -4.75 -11.23
CA LEU A 143 11.02 -3.53 -11.84
C LEU A 143 12.12 -2.88 -11.00
N HIS A 144 12.01 -2.89 -9.67
CA HIS A 144 12.95 -2.22 -8.77
C HIS A 144 14.10 -3.12 -8.30
N GLY A 145 13.95 -4.43 -8.39
CA GLY A 145 14.93 -5.38 -7.85
C GLY A 145 14.98 -5.38 -6.31
N PRO A 146 15.91 -6.16 -5.72
CA PRO A 146 16.14 -6.19 -4.28
C PRO A 146 16.69 -4.86 -3.78
N PRO A 147 16.44 -4.51 -2.51
CA PRO A 147 17.01 -3.31 -1.91
C PRO A 147 18.54 -3.37 -1.93
N SER A 148 19.19 -2.30 -2.41
CA SER A 148 20.65 -2.18 -2.34
C SER A 148 21.09 -2.19 -0.87
N ASN A 149 22.11 -3.01 -0.56
CA ASN A 149 22.63 -3.19 0.81
C ASN A 149 23.19 -1.90 1.44
N ASP A 150 23.37 -0.82 0.66
CA ASP A 150 23.94 0.45 1.12
C ASP A 150 22.96 1.32 1.91
N SER A 151 21.66 0.98 1.91
CA SER A 151 20.67 1.79 2.61
C SER A 151 20.38 1.21 3.99
N ALA A 152 20.90 1.87 5.02
CA ALA A 152 20.67 1.53 6.42
C ALA A 152 19.17 1.27 6.67
N ALA A 153 18.86 0.07 7.18
CA ALA A 153 17.49 -0.31 7.49
C ALA A 153 16.91 0.69 8.52
N PRO A 154 15.76 1.34 8.24
CA PRO A 154 15.14 2.21 9.22
C PRO A 154 14.77 1.37 10.45
N THR A 155 15.29 1.77 11.61
CA THR A 155 15.16 1.08 12.90
C THR A 155 13.78 1.26 13.56
N GLY A 156 12.87 2.02 12.93
CA GLY A 156 11.48 2.17 13.37
C GLY A 156 10.49 1.44 12.46
N THR A 157 9.26 1.25 12.95
CA THR A 157 8.12 0.77 12.16
C THR A 157 7.94 1.72 10.97
N PRO A 158 8.23 1.29 9.73
CA PRO A 158 8.33 2.24 8.63
C PRO A 158 6.94 2.74 8.24
N CYS A 159 6.76 4.07 8.18
CA CYS A 159 5.53 4.65 7.66
C CYS A 159 5.46 4.36 6.16
N PRO A 160 4.40 3.70 5.65
CA PRO A 160 4.30 3.35 4.22
C PRO A 160 4.37 4.55 3.28
N ASP A 161 3.99 5.74 3.74
CA ASP A 161 3.95 6.98 2.95
C ASP A 161 5.33 7.56 2.64
N THR A 162 6.36 7.19 3.40
CA THR A 162 7.74 7.66 3.21
C THR A 162 8.63 6.64 2.52
N LEU A 163 8.10 5.45 2.21
CA LEU A 163 8.84 4.37 1.58
C LEU A 163 8.62 4.40 0.06
N GLU A 164 9.67 4.70 -0.68
CA GLU A 164 9.65 4.67 -2.15
C GLU A 164 10.37 3.44 -2.70
N GLY A 165 9.86 2.93 -3.84
CA GLY A 165 10.51 1.88 -4.63
C GLY A 165 10.99 0.68 -3.81
N SER A 166 12.31 0.46 -3.82
CA SER A 166 12.98 -0.67 -3.18
C SER A 166 12.77 -0.74 -1.65
N HIS A 167 12.58 0.39 -0.96
CA HIS A 167 12.30 0.42 0.48
C HIS A 167 10.92 -0.11 0.83
N LEU A 168 9.91 0.16 -0.01
CA LEU A 168 8.59 -0.43 0.16
C LEU A 168 8.63 -1.94 -0.10
N ILE A 169 9.39 -2.37 -1.11
CA ILE A 169 9.60 -3.80 -1.38
C ILE A 169 10.30 -4.49 -0.20
N ASP A 170 11.28 -3.85 0.43
CA ASP A 170 11.92 -4.39 1.63
C ASP A 170 10.96 -4.50 2.82
N ALA A 171 10.15 -3.48 3.06
CA ALA A 171 9.10 -3.53 4.08
C ALA A 171 8.12 -4.67 3.78
N LEU A 172 7.66 -4.81 2.53
CA LEU A 172 6.79 -5.91 2.13
C LEU A 172 7.44 -7.28 2.36
N ARG A 173 8.73 -7.42 2.05
CA ARG A 173 9.50 -8.64 2.32
C ARG A 173 9.47 -8.98 3.81
N ARG A 174 9.85 -8.02 4.66
CA ARG A 174 9.89 -8.20 6.11
C ARG A 174 8.52 -8.54 6.68
N GLU A 175 7.50 -7.75 6.36
CA GLU A 175 6.16 -7.92 6.91
C GLU A 175 5.50 -9.23 6.45
N ASN A 176 5.79 -9.71 5.22
CA ASN A 176 5.32 -11.01 4.73
C ASN A 176 6.14 -12.22 5.23
N GLY A 177 7.07 -12.01 6.17
CA GLY A 177 7.92 -13.07 6.71
C GLY A 177 8.76 -13.74 5.64
N ILE A 178 9.21 -12.99 4.63
CA ILE A 178 10.17 -13.48 3.63
C ILE A 178 11.57 -13.38 4.24
N PRO A 179 12.37 -14.46 4.24
CA PRO A 179 13.70 -14.45 4.83
C PRO A 179 14.64 -13.42 4.21
N SER A 180 15.64 -12.97 4.97
CA SER A 180 16.64 -11.99 4.50
C SER A 180 17.40 -12.47 3.27
N HIS A 181 17.78 -13.74 3.20
CA HIS A 181 18.44 -14.35 2.03
C HIS A 181 17.55 -14.37 0.78
N GLY A 182 16.23 -14.28 0.94
CA GLY A 182 15.30 -14.14 -0.19
C GLY A 182 15.42 -12.78 -0.88
N GLY A 183 16.01 -11.78 -0.22
CA GLY A 183 16.29 -10.47 -0.84
C GLY A 183 17.67 -10.37 -1.49
N THR A 184 18.46 -11.44 -1.54
CA THR A 184 19.82 -11.41 -2.12
C THR A 184 19.81 -11.53 -3.65
N SER A 185 18.74 -12.05 -4.23
CA SER A 185 18.56 -12.17 -5.68
C SER A 185 17.12 -11.86 -6.05
N ASP A 186 16.92 -11.14 -7.15
CA ASP A 186 15.63 -10.79 -7.75
C ASP A 186 14.76 -12.02 -7.98
N VAL A 187 15.36 -13.09 -8.51
CA VAL A 187 14.66 -14.35 -8.79
C VAL A 187 14.13 -14.97 -7.50
N LEU A 188 14.97 -15.05 -6.47
CA LEU A 188 14.59 -15.60 -5.17
C LEU A 188 13.51 -14.74 -4.49
N LEU A 189 13.62 -13.42 -4.58
CA LEU A 189 12.66 -12.49 -4.00
C LEU A 189 11.28 -12.70 -4.64
N LEU A 190 11.22 -12.73 -5.97
CA LEU A 190 9.99 -12.93 -6.71
C LEU A 190 9.40 -14.32 -6.47
N GLU A 191 10.21 -15.37 -6.40
CA GLU A 191 9.77 -16.72 -6.04
C GLU A 191 9.12 -16.74 -4.66
N TRP A 192 9.75 -16.13 -3.65
CA TRP A 192 9.19 -16.04 -2.31
C TRP A 192 7.89 -15.22 -2.28
N MET A 193 7.84 -14.06 -2.95
CA MET A 193 6.63 -13.25 -3.02
C MET A 193 5.48 -14.00 -3.72
N LEU A 194 5.77 -14.72 -4.80
CA LEU A 194 4.81 -15.59 -5.49
C LEU A 194 4.30 -16.71 -4.59
N LEU A 195 5.21 -17.39 -3.87
CA LEU A 195 4.84 -18.45 -2.93
C LEU A 195 3.91 -17.93 -1.84
N ARG A 196 4.23 -16.76 -1.24
CA ARG A 196 3.40 -16.13 -0.21
C ARG A 196 2.03 -15.74 -0.75
N ARG A 197 1.99 -15.05 -1.90
CA ARG A 197 0.73 -14.67 -2.55
C ARG A 197 -0.15 -15.88 -2.86
N ASN A 198 0.41 -16.91 -3.48
CA ASN A 198 -0.31 -18.14 -3.82
C ASN A 198 -0.84 -18.85 -2.57
N SER A 199 -0.10 -18.81 -1.45
CA SER A 199 -0.58 -19.34 -0.18
C SER A 199 -1.79 -18.55 0.34
N THR A 200 -1.74 -17.22 0.31
CA THR A 200 -2.86 -16.38 0.73
C THR A 200 -4.10 -16.55 -0.17
N ASP A 201 -3.91 -16.67 -1.48
CA ASP A 201 -5.00 -16.86 -2.43
C ASP A 201 -5.66 -18.25 -2.28
N ARG A 202 -4.86 -19.29 -2.01
CA ARG A 202 -5.37 -20.64 -1.68
C ARG A 202 -6.11 -20.68 -0.34
N ALA A 203 -5.67 -19.90 0.63
CA ALA A 203 -6.36 -19.81 1.92
C ALA A 203 -7.72 -19.13 1.76
N LYS A 204 -7.79 -18.01 1.03
CA LYS A 204 -9.04 -17.34 0.68
C LYS A 204 -10.04 -18.28 0.02
N SER A 205 -9.59 -19.06 -0.98
CA SER A 205 -10.48 -19.99 -1.69
C SER A 205 -10.98 -21.16 -0.84
N LYS A 206 -10.28 -21.49 0.26
CA LYS A 206 -10.62 -22.63 1.13
C LYS A 206 -11.42 -22.24 2.36
N GLN A 207 -11.16 -21.05 2.91
CA GLN A 207 -11.76 -20.59 4.16
C GLN A 207 -12.96 -19.66 3.93
N ASP A 208 -13.34 -19.42 2.67
CA ASP A 208 -14.39 -18.47 2.30
C ASP A 208 -14.22 -17.15 3.06
N ILE A 209 -12.97 -16.67 3.11
CA ILE A 209 -12.60 -15.42 3.81
C ILE A 209 -13.31 -14.30 3.06
N SER A 210 -14.52 -13.97 3.51
CA SER A 210 -15.35 -12.92 2.95
C SER A 210 -14.55 -11.62 2.92
N LEU A 211 -14.76 -10.84 1.86
CA LEU A 211 -14.30 -9.46 1.82
C LEU A 211 -14.86 -8.72 3.04
N LEU A 212 -14.14 -7.71 3.52
CA LEU A 212 -14.63 -6.86 4.61
C LEU A 212 -15.99 -6.28 4.23
N ASP A 213 -16.97 -6.43 5.11
CA ASP A 213 -18.23 -5.69 5.01
C ASP A 213 -17.98 -4.18 5.16
N SER A 214 -18.87 -3.33 4.65
CA SER A 214 -18.70 -1.87 4.62
C SER A 214 -18.37 -1.28 5.99
N PHE A 215 -19.01 -1.75 7.07
CA PHE A 215 -18.71 -1.33 8.44
C PHE A 215 -17.29 -1.72 8.89
N GLN A 216 -16.87 -2.95 8.58
CA GLN A 216 -15.53 -3.42 8.93
C GLN A 216 -14.45 -2.69 8.11
N LEU A 217 -14.76 -2.36 6.85
CA LEU A 217 -13.91 -1.56 5.99
C LEU A 217 -13.75 -0.14 6.53
N VAL A 218 -14.83 0.52 6.94
CA VAL A 218 -14.79 1.85 7.58
C VAL A 218 -13.94 1.82 8.85
N LYS A 219 -14.13 0.82 9.73
CA LYS A 219 -13.31 0.67 10.94
C LYS A 219 -11.83 0.45 10.61
N ALA A 220 -11.55 -0.36 9.58
CA ALA A 220 -10.19 -0.60 9.12
C ALA A 220 -9.56 0.65 8.48
N LEU A 221 -10.35 1.49 7.80
CA LEU A 221 -9.90 2.78 7.25
C LEU A 221 -9.54 3.76 8.36
N GLN A 222 -10.39 3.88 9.39
CA GLN A 222 -10.15 4.75 10.55
C GLN A 222 -8.88 4.38 11.33
N SER A 223 -8.48 3.10 11.33
CA SER A 223 -7.25 2.67 11.99
C SER A 223 -5.97 2.90 11.17
N GLN A 224 -6.06 3.30 9.90
CA GLN A 224 -4.88 3.51 9.06
C GLN A 224 -4.17 4.82 9.39
N SER A 225 -2.85 4.81 9.52
CA SER A 225 -2.04 6.03 9.73
C SER A 225 -1.41 6.60 8.46
N SER A 226 -1.58 5.94 7.30
CA SER A 226 -0.91 6.28 6.06
C SER A 226 -1.84 6.23 4.84
N ILE A 227 -1.64 7.12 3.88
CA ILE A 227 -2.40 7.18 2.63
C ILE A 227 -2.12 5.94 1.76
N VAL A 228 -0.88 5.48 1.71
CA VAL A 228 -0.49 4.24 1.03
C VAL A 228 -1.16 3.04 1.71
N GLY A 229 -1.27 3.03 3.04
CA GLY A 229 -2.03 2.02 3.78
C GLY A 229 -3.50 1.97 3.38
N ILE A 230 -4.17 3.14 3.32
CA ILE A 230 -5.55 3.25 2.82
C ILE A 230 -5.67 2.71 1.40
N ARG A 231 -4.77 3.13 0.50
CA ARG A 231 -4.75 2.67 -0.90
C ARG A 231 -4.62 1.15 -1.00
N ARG A 232 -3.72 0.55 -0.21
CA ARG A 232 -3.53 -0.91 -0.18
C ARG A 232 -4.76 -1.61 0.38
N LEU A 233 -5.32 -1.13 1.49
CA LEU A 233 -6.54 -1.68 2.11
C LEU A 233 -7.70 -1.70 1.11
N LEU A 234 -7.96 -0.57 0.45
CA LEU A 234 -9.01 -0.46 -0.56
C LEU A 234 -8.75 -1.38 -1.75
N ARG A 235 -7.50 -1.48 -2.21
CA ARG A 235 -7.15 -2.40 -3.30
C ARG A 235 -7.45 -3.86 -2.98
N HIS A 236 -7.21 -4.28 -1.75
CA HIS A 236 -7.43 -5.67 -1.33
C HIS A 236 -8.91 -6.00 -1.14
N ASN A 237 -9.75 -5.01 -0.82
CA ASN A 237 -11.15 -5.23 -0.44
C ASN A 237 -12.16 -4.80 -1.51
N LEU A 238 -11.82 -3.82 -2.38
CA LEU A 238 -12.72 -3.25 -3.39
C LEU A 238 -12.41 -3.70 -4.82
N TRP A 239 -11.79 -4.87 -5.01
CA TRP A 239 -11.37 -5.29 -6.35
C TRP A 239 -12.49 -5.91 -7.19
N SER A 240 -13.65 -6.23 -6.61
CA SER A 240 -14.79 -6.77 -7.36
C SER A 240 -15.87 -5.70 -7.58
N PHE A 241 -16.59 -5.80 -8.71
CA PHE A 241 -17.75 -4.95 -8.98
C PHE A 241 -18.78 -5.04 -7.85
N ALA A 242 -19.05 -6.26 -7.35
CA ALA A 242 -19.97 -6.49 -6.25
C ALA A 242 -19.57 -5.73 -4.97
N SER A 243 -18.28 -5.77 -4.59
CA SER A 243 -17.77 -5.01 -3.44
C SER A 243 -17.84 -3.49 -3.66
N MET A 244 -17.55 -2.99 -4.85
CA MET A 244 -17.64 -1.55 -5.12
C MET A 244 -19.09 -1.06 -5.10
N LYS A 245 -20.01 -1.81 -5.71
CA LYS A 245 -21.44 -1.50 -5.65
C LYS A 245 -21.97 -1.60 -4.21
N ALA A 246 -21.49 -2.55 -3.42
CA ALA A 246 -21.86 -2.67 -2.02
C ALA A 246 -21.27 -1.57 -1.13
N SER A 247 -20.17 -0.91 -1.52
CA SER A 247 -19.53 0.15 -0.72
C SER A 247 -19.86 1.57 -1.16
N PHE A 248 -20.10 1.80 -2.46
CA PHE A 248 -20.37 3.11 -3.06
C PHE A 248 -21.75 3.20 -3.73
N GLY A 249 -22.53 2.13 -3.72
CA GLY A 249 -23.86 2.12 -4.31
C GLY A 249 -24.87 2.97 -3.53
N PRO A 250 -25.99 3.34 -4.17
CA PRO A 250 -27.02 4.19 -3.58
C PRO A 250 -27.70 3.57 -2.34
N SER A 251 -27.60 2.26 -2.14
CA SER A 251 -28.09 1.56 -0.96
C SER A 251 -27.38 1.97 0.34
N ASN A 252 -26.07 2.25 0.30
CA ASN A 252 -25.30 2.61 1.50
C ASN A 252 -25.63 3.99 2.06
N ARG A 253 -26.17 4.90 1.24
CA ARG A 253 -26.63 6.21 1.73
C ARG A 253 -27.77 6.06 2.76
N LYS A 254 -28.42 4.90 2.82
CA LYS A 254 -29.50 4.59 3.78
C LYS A 254 -29.00 3.96 5.09
N ASP A 255 -27.83 3.33 5.09
CA ASP A 255 -27.27 2.61 6.26
C ASP A 255 -26.51 3.52 7.25
N GLY A 256 -26.53 4.84 7.00
CA GLY A 256 -25.96 5.86 7.88
C GLY A 256 -24.44 6.03 7.76
N ALA A 257 -23.90 7.02 8.50
CA ALA A 257 -22.49 7.41 8.43
C ALA A 257 -21.49 6.29 8.79
N ALA A 258 -21.92 5.26 9.50
CA ALA A 258 -21.07 4.15 9.95
C ALA A 258 -20.71 3.14 8.84
N ALA A 259 -21.46 3.13 7.73
CA ALA A 259 -21.17 2.32 6.54
C ALA A 259 -20.61 3.13 5.36
N ASP A 260 -20.49 4.46 5.53
CA ASP A 260 -20.11 5.37 4.46
C ASP A 260 -18.59 5.37 4.21
N VAL A 261 -18.18 4.56 3.23
CA VAL A 261 -16.78 4.38 2.85
C VAL A 261 -16.19 5.67 2.28
N ALA A 262 -16.93 6.45 1.48
CA ALA A 262 -16.40 7.68 0.89
C ALA A 262 -16.17 8.75 1.98
N TYR A 263 -17.09 8.88 2.93
CA TYR A 263 -16.92 9.75 4.09
C TYR A 263 -15.70 9.34 4.94
N ALA A 264 -15.55 8.05 5.23
CA ALA A 264 -14.43 7.52 6.00
C ALA A 264 -13.07 7.75 5.30
N ILE A 265 -13.01 7.56 3.97
CA ILE A 265 -11.81 7.88 3.18
C ILE A 265 -11.49 9.38 3.29
N ARG A 266 -12.49 10.25 3.05
CA ARG A 266 -12.30 11.71 3.12
C ARG A 266 -11.80 12.14 4.49
N GLY A 267 -12.51 11.79 5.55
CA GLY A 267 -12.14 12.18 6.92
C GLY A 267 -10.74 11.72 7.28
N ARG A 268 -10.41 10.45 6.99
CA ARG A 268 -9.09 9.94 7.37
C ARG A 268 -7.94 10.52 6.55
N CYS A 269 -8.14 10.76 5.25
CA CYS A 269 -7.12 11.42 4.43
C CYS A 269 -6.88 12.86 4.90
N ILE A 270 -7.95 13.60 5.25
CA ILE A 270 -7.82 14.96 5.80
C ILE A 270 -7.02 14.94 7.12
N GLU A 271 -7.30 14.00 8.02
CA GLU A 271 -6.55 13.87 9.28
C GLU A 271 -5.06 13.59 9.06
N ILE A 272 -4.73 12.71 8.12
CA ILE A 272 -3.33 12.37 7.80
C ILE A 272 -2.62 13.57 7.16
N LEU A 273 -3.27 14.23 6.19
CA LEU A 273 -2.71 15.38 5.46
C LEU A 273 -2.69 16.67 6.29
N GLY A 274 -3.53 16.77 7.31
CA GLY A 274 -3.58 17.91 8.23
C GLY A 274 -2.46 17.92 9.27
N SER A 275 -1.63 16.87 9.33
CA SER A 275 -0.45 16.84 10.19
C SER A 275 0.57 17.91 9.75
N GLU A 276 1.15 18.65 10.71
CA GLU A 276 2.20 19.66 10.43
C GLU A 276 3.42 19.09 9.70
N LYS A 277 3.60 17.76 9.72
CA LYS A 277 4.70 17.05 9.06
C LYS A 277 4.32 16.46 7.70
N ALA A 278 3.17 16.83 7.12
CA ALA A 278 2.73 16.27 5.86
C ALA A 278 3.70 16.61 4.72
N HIS A 279 4.15 15.59 4.00
CA HIS A 279 5.08 15.73 2.88
C HIS A 279 4.34 15.83 1.54
N GLN A 280 4.94 16.50 0.55
CA GLN A 280 4.39 16.60 -0.83
C GLN A 280 4.04 15.23 -1.43
N SER A 281 4.83 14.19 -1.14
CA SER A 281 4.57 12.81 -1.58
C SER A 281 3.23 12.26 -1.06
N GLN A 282 2.79 12.65 0.13
CA GLN A 282 1.48 12.23 0.68
C GLN A 282 0.32 12.85 -0.09
N PHE A 283 0.43 14.13 -0.48
CA PHE A 283 -0.58 14.78 -1.32
C PHE A 283 -0.65 14.12 -2.70
N ILE A 284 0.50 13.84 -3.33
CA ILE A 284 0.55 13.11 -4.61
C ILE A 284 -0.06 11.71 -4.47
N ASN A 285 0.26 10.98 -3.41
CA ASN A 285 -0.31 9.66 -3.14
C ASN A 285 -1.82 9.72 -2.90
N CYS A 286 -2.33 10.77 -2.26
CA CYS A 286 -3.75 11.00 -2.06
C CYS A 286 -4.46 11.25 -3.41
N LEU A 287 -3.87 12.08 -4.27
CA LEU A 287 -4.40 12.33 -5.61
C LEU A 287 -4.40 11.07 -6.48
N ALA A 288 -3.34 10.26 -6.41
CA ALA A 288 -3.27 8.98 -7.11
C ALA A 288 -4.29 7.96 -6.59
N LEU A 289 -4.53 7.96 -5.28
CA LEU A 289 -5.58 7.15 -4.64
C LEU A 289 -6.97 7.54 -5.15
N VAL A 290 -7.33 8.82 -5.02
CA VAL A 290 -8.65 9.31 -5.41
C VAL A 290 -8.86 9.18 -6.92
N GLY A 291 -7.88 9.59 -7.73
CA GLY A 291 -7.94 9.47 -9.19
C GLY A 291 -8.15 8.03 -9.64
N GLY A 292 -7.38 7.08 -9.10
CA GLY A 292 -7.53 5.67 -9.44
C GLY A 292 -8.84 5.05 -8.95
N LEU A 293 -9.37 5.52 -7.82
CA LEU A 293 -10.67 5.08 -7.31
C LEU A 293 -11.82 5.61 -8.19
N LEU A 294 -11.83 6.91 -8.49
CA LEU A 294 -12.86 7.53 -9.32
C LEU A 294 -12.87 7.00 -10.76
N GLU A 295 -11.70 6.80 -11.37
CA GLU A 295 -11.60 6.20 -12.71
C GLU A 295 -12.19 4.79 -12.72
N ARG A 296 -12.00 4.03 -11.64
CA ARG A 296 -12.56 2.69 -11.51
C ARG A 296 -14.07 2.71 -11.31
N LEU A 297 -14.58 3.58 -10.44
CA LEU A 297 -16.02 3.76 -10.26
C LEU A 297 -16.69 4.14 -11.59
N ALA A 298 -16.08 5.04 -12.35
CA ALA A 298 -16.56 5.44 -13.68
C ALA A 298 -16.59 4.26 -14.67
N LYS A 299 -15.53 3.42 -14.70
CA LYS A 299 -15.49 2.19 -15.54
C LYS A 299 -16.64 1.25 -15.23
N ASP A 300 -17.02 1.16 -13.96
CA ASP A 300 -18.10 0.31 -13.47
C ASP A 300 -19.48 1.00 -13.51
N ARG A 301 -19.58 2.20 -14.10
CA ARG A 301 -20.82 3.01 -14.19
C ARG A 301 -21.44 3.31 -12.83
N ILE A 302 -20.60 3.48 -11.82
CA ILE A 302 -20.99 3.98 -10.50
C ILE A 302 -20.68 5.47 -10.48
N ASP A 303 -21.67 6.28 -10.14
CA ASP A 303 -21.50 7.73 -10.10
C ASP A 303 -20.39 8.11 -9.10
N PRO A 304 -19.45 8.98 -9.50
CA PRO A 304 -18.35 9.37 -8.63
C PRO A 304 -18.89 10.09 -7.39
N ASP A 305 -18.40 9.70 -6.22
CA ASP A 305 -18.74 10.41 -4.99
C ASP A 305 -18.04 11.78 -4.96
N HIS A 306 -18.85 12.83 -4.91
CA HIS A 306 -18.40 14.21 -4.98
C HIS A 306 -17.49 14.61 -3.79
N ARG A 307 -17.61 13.94 -2.64
CA ARG A 307 -16.75 14.18 -1.46
C ARG A 307 -15.31 13.75 -1.72
N LEU A 308 -15.13 12.71 -2.54
CA LEU A 308 -13.80 12.31 -2.99
C LEU A 308 -13.22 13.30 -3.99
N GLN A 309 -14.05 13.85 -4.88
CA GLN A 309 -13.63 14.93 -5.79
C GLN A 309 -13.19 16.18 -5.00
N GLY A 310 -13.96 16.56 -3.97
CA GLY A 310 -13.59 17.63 -3.03
C GLY A 310 -12.24 17.36 -2.33
N LEU A 311 -12.02 16.15 -1.80
CA LEU A 311 -10.74 15.76 -1.21
C LEU A 311 -9.57 15.95 -2.19
N ALA A 312 -9.74 15.55 -3.45
CA ALA A 312 -8.71 15.74 -4.47
C ALA A 312 -8.46 17.23 -4.77
N LEU A 313 -9.51 18.04 -4.83
CA LEU A 313 -9.38 19.50 -4.96
C LEU A 313 -8.56 20.07 -3.80
N ARG A 314 -8.89 19.73 -2.54
CA ARG A 314 -8.16 20.15 -1.34
C ARG A 314 -6.67 19.77 -1.40
N ALA A 315 -6.34 18.58 -1.88
CA ALA A 315 -4.96 18.09 -1.94
C ALA A 315 -4.16 18.65 -3.13
N SER A 316 -4.83 19.14 -4.18
CA SER A 316 -4.19 19.49 -5.45
C SER A 316 -3.16 20.63 -5.39
N PRO A 317 -3.34 21.74 -4.62
CA PRO A 317 -2.33 22.81 -4.59
C PRO A 317 -1.00 22.33 -4.00
N GLN A 318 -1.07 21.47 -2.98
CA GLN A 318 0.09 20.95 -2.27
C GLN A 318 0.87 19.90 -3.08
N SER A 319 0.34 19.46 -4.23
CA SER A 319 1.08 18.60 -5.18
C SER A 319 2.18 19.35 -5.92
N GLY A 320 2.14 20.69 -5.95
CA GLY A 320 3.09 21.54 -6.65
C GLY A 320 2.83 21.72 -8.14
N SER A 321 1.66 21.33 -8.64
CA SER A 321 1.27 21.54 -10.05
C SER A 321 -0.14 22.12 -10.19
N TYR A 322 -0.23 23.34 -10.71
CA TYR A 322 -1.51 23.99 -11.00
C TYR A 322 -2.29 23.34 -12.15
N VAL A 323 -1.61 22.60 -13.03
CA VAL A 323 -2.26 21.79 -14.06
C VAL A 323 -3.07 20.66 -13.43
N VAL A 324 -2.62 20.12 -12.29
CA VAL A 324 -3.40 19.11 -11.56
C VAL A 324 -4.62 19.76 -10.90
N LEU A 325 -4.47 20.97 -10.34
CA LEU A 325 -5.58 21.74 -9.79
C LEU A 325 -6.66 22.02 -10.86
N SER A 326 -6.25 22.47 -12.05
CA SER A 326 -7.18 22.78 -13.15
C SER A 326 -8.01 21.57 -13.56
N GLU A 327 -7.37 20.40 -13.69
CA GLU A 327 -8.05 19.16 -14.04
C GLU A 327 -9.07 18.72 -12.97
N TRP A 328 -8.79 18.95 -11.68
CA TRP A 328 -9.74 18.63 -10.61
C TRP A 328 -10.91 19.61 -10.54
N ILE A 329 -10.68 20.91 -10.80
CA ILE A 329 -11.75 21.91 -10.94
C ILE A 329 -12.70 21.49 -12.07
N ARG A 330 -12.16 21.16 -13.24
CA ARG A 330 -12.92 20.71 -14.40
C ARG A 330 -13.75 19.45 -14.10
N ARG A 331 -13.18 18.46 -13.40
CA ARG A 331 -13.89 17.22 -13.02
C ARG A 331 -15.04 17.46 -12.06
N ILE A 332 -14.90 18.42 -11.14
CA ILE A 332 -15.98 18.80 -10.21
C ILE A 332 -17.11 19.45 -10.98
N HIS A 333 -16.80 20.37 -11.90
CA HIS A 333 -17.82 21.03 -12.72
C HIS A 333 -18.55 20.07 -13.66
N ALA A 334 -17.82 19.13 -14.27
CA ALA A 334 -18.40 18.12 -15.15
C ALA A 334 -19.39 17.17 -14.45
N SER A 335 -19.33 17.02 -13.12
CA SER A 335 -20.23 16.15 -12.37
C SER A 335 -21.55 16.83 -11.96
N SER A 336 -21.67 18.16 -12.10
CA SER A 336 -22.83 19.03 -11.79
C SER A 336 -23.53 18.79 -10.44
N SER A 337 -22.97 17.98 -9.56
CA SER A 337 -23.58 17.49 -8.31
C SER A 337 -22.99 18.18 -7.09
N TRP A 338 -22.21 19.24 -7.32
CA TRP A 338 -21.45 19.90 -6.27
C TRP A 338 -22.25 20.93 -5.47
N GLY A 339 -23.36 21.44 -6.00
CA GLY A 339 -24.30 22.29 -5.23
C GLY A 339 -24.96 21.53 -4.07
N GLU A 340 -25.09 20.21 -4.19
CA GLU A 340 -25.77 19.36 -3.20
C GLU A 340 -24.92 19.05 -1.95
N SER A 341 -23.62 19.38 -1.95
CA SER A 341 -22.69 18.98 -0.89
C SER A 341 -21.88 20.15 -0.31
N PRO A 342 -22.09 20.51 0.97
CA PRO A 342 -21.29 21.54 1.63
C PRO A 342 -19.81 21.15 1.80
N GLU A 343 -19.48 19.85 1.77
CA GLU A 343 -18.11 19.36 1.91
C GLU A 343 -17.20 19.82 0.76
N ILE A 344 -17.73 19.95 -0.46
CA ILE A 344 -16.94 20.42 -1.60
C ILE A 344 -16.60 21.90 -1.45
N VAL A 345 -17.54 22.69 -0.93
CA VAL A 345 -17.31 24.12 -0.62
C VAL A 345 -16.24 24.26 0.47
N GLU A 346 -16.28 23.41 1.49
CA GLU A 346 -15.25 23.34 2.54
C GLU A 346 -13.88 22.93 1.98
N ASP A 347 -13.84 21.99 1.04
CA ASP A 347 -12.62 21.53 0.38
C ASP A 347 -12.06 22.58 -0.60
N ALA A 348 -12.93 23.30 -1.32
CA ALA A 348 -12.56 24.44 -2.16
C ALA A 348 -12.00 25.60 -1.34
N ALA A 349 -12.61 25.91 -0.18
CA ALA A 349 -12.08 26.89 0.75
C ALA A 349 -10.67 26.52 1.23
N ALA A 350 -10.46 25.26 1.64
CA ALA A 350 -9.15 24.77 2.06
C ALA A 350 -8.13 24.73 0.92
N CYS A 351 -8.56 24.46 -0.31
CA CYS A 351 -7.75 24.57 -1.53
C CYS A 351 -7.26 26.01 -1.71
N MET A 352 -8.15 27.00 -1.68
CA MET A 352 -7.79 28.42 -1.82
C MET A 352 -6.86 28.89 -0.70
N GLN A 353 -7.12 28.48 0.55
CA GLN A 353 -6.23 28.76 1.67
C GLN A 353 -4.84 28.14 1.49
N SER A 354 -4.76 26.94 0.91
CA SER A 354 -3.49 26.28 0.58
C SER A 354 -2.72 27.04 -0.50
N CYS A 355 -3.40 27.51 -1.56
CA CYS A 355 -2.79 28.37 -2.57
C CYS A 355 -2.24 29.67 -1.95
N SER A 356 -3.02 30.35 -1.11
CA SER A 356 -2.59 31.56 -0.38
C SER A 356 -1.34 31.31 0.48
N LYS A 357 -1.30 30.20 1.21
CA LYS A 357 -0.12 29.80 2.00
C LYS A 357 1.11 29.54 1.12
N LEU A 358 0.94 28.91 -0.05
CA LEU A 358 2.03 28.62 -0.98
C LEU A 358 2.59 29.91 -1.58
N LEU A 359 1.73 30.85 -2.00
CA LEU A 359 2.12 32.18 -2.48
C LEU A 359 2.92 32.97 -1.43
N ALA A 360 2.55 32.84 -0.15
CA ALA A 360 3.27 33.52 0.94
C ALA A 360 4.60 32.84 1.29
N ALA A 361 4.69 31.52 1.15
CA ALA A 361 5.87 30.73 1.52
C ALA A 361 6.95 30.68 0.44
N ARG A 362 6.57 30.78 -0.84
CA ARG A 362 7.49 30.63 -1.98
C ARG A 362 7.25 31.74 -3.01
N PRO A 363 8.32 32.40 -3.50
CA PRO A 363 8.17 33.31 -4.64
C PRO A 363 7.79 32.46 -5.86
N GLU A 364 6.55 32.60 -6.31
CA GLU A 364 6.08 31.93 -7.52
C GLU A 364 6.50 32.68 -8.78
N THR A 365 6.65 31.95 -9.88
CA THR A 365 6.87 32.56 -11.19
C THR A 365 5.63 33.35 -11.60
N THR A 366 5.84 34.40 -12.40
CA THR A 366 4.74 35.19 -12.99
C THR A 366 3.73 34.30 -13.71
N ALA A 367 4.21 33.33 -14.50
CA ALA A 367 3.38 32.34 -15.18
C ALA A 367 2.50 31.51 -14.22
N ASN A 368 3.02 31.10 -13.06
CA ASN A 368 2.26 30.34 -12.07
C ASN A 368 1.19 31.20 -11.39
N ARG A 369 1.51 32.47 -11.09
CA ARG A 369 0.54 33.44 -10.54
C ARG A 369 -0.58 33.74 -11.53
N GLN A 370 -0.24 33.88 -12.81
CA GLN A 370 -1.20 34.06 -13.90
C GLN A 370 -2.13 32.85 -14.05
N LEU A 371 -1.57 31.64 -14.09
CA LEU A 371 -2.35 30.42 -14.16
C LEU A 371 -3.27 30.29 -12.94
N LEU A 372 -2.77 30.59 -11.73
CA LEU A 372 -3.59 30.56 -10.53
C LEU A 372 -4.72 31.59 -10.58
N LEU A 373 -4.47 32.82 -11.08
CA LEU A 373 -5.53 33.81 -11.28
C LEU A 373 -6.61 33.31 -12.26
N GLN A 374 -6.20 32.68 -13.36
CA GLN A 374 -7.12 32.06 -14.32
C GLN A 374 -7.98 30.97 -13.66
N LEU A 375 -7.39 30.07 -12.87
CA LEU A 375 -8.13 29.00 -12.18
C LEU A 375 -9.08 29.53 -11.10
N VAL A 376 -8.71 30.63 -10.45
CA VAL A 376 -9.53 31.27 -9.42
C VAL A 376 -10.73 31.96 -10.05
N THR A 377 -10.51 32.76 -11.09
CA THR A 377 -11.54 33.64 -11.69
C THR A 377 -12.33 32.95 -12.80
N GLY A 378 -11.72 32.01 -13.51
CA GLY A 378 -12.24 31.39 -14.72
C GLY A 378 -11.83 32.08 -16.01
N LEU A 379 -10.87 33.01 -16.00
CA LEU A 379 -10.44 33.70 -17.22
C LEU A 379 -9.88 32.70 -18.25
N ASP A 380 -10.53 32.60 -19.41
CA ASP A 380 -10.11 31.75 -20.52
C ASP A 380 -9.23 32.50 -21.54
N GLU A 381 -8.80 31.80 -22.59
CA GLU A 381 -7.97 32.37 -23.68
C GLU A 381 -8.68 33.46 -24.49
N HIS A 382 -10.01 33.59 -24.35
CA HIS A 382 -10.83 34.59 -25.02
C HIS A 382 -11.22 35.75 -24.10
N GLU A 383 -10.54 35.87 -22.95
CA GLU A 383 -10.81 36.87 -21.91
C GLU A 383 -12.25 36.80 -21.36
N GLN A 384 -12.90 35.63 -21.46
CA GLN A 384 -14.22 35.38 -20.89
C GLN A 384 -14.09 34.60 -19.58
N LEU A 385 -15.09 34.76 -18.71
CA LEU A 385 -15.17 33.99 -17.47
C LEU A 385 -15.86 32.65 -17.73
N ALA A 386 -15.07 31.59 -17.78
CA ALA A 386 -15.55 30.23 -17.79
C ALA A 386 -16.28 29.89 -16.48
N ALA A 387 -17.34 29.09 -16.61
CA ALA A 387 -18.06 28.54 -15.46
C ALA A 387 -17.20 27.56 -14.64
N GLU A 388 -16.11 27.04 -15.22
CA GLU A 388 -15.24 26.04 -14.59
C GLU A 388 -14.14 26.68 -13.73
N SER A 389 -14.52 27.39 -12.66
CA SER A 389 -13.57 28.10 -11.79
C SER A 389 -13.83 27.86 -10.30
N LEU A 390 -12.91 28.31 -9.45
CA LEU A 390 -13.18 28.36 -8.00
C LEU A 390 -14.20 29.45 -7.67
N ARG A 391 -14.22 30.55 -8.45
CA ARG A 391 -15.21 31.62 -8.33
C ARG A 391 -16.64 31.11 -8.45
N SER A 392 -16.94 30.27 -9.45
CA SER A 392 -18.30 29.73 -9.61
C SER A 392 -18.72 28.85 -8.43
N ILE A 393 -17.79 28.08 -7.84
CA ILE A 393 -18.05 27.29 -6.62
C ILE A 393 -18.45 28.20 -5.45
N VAL A 394 -17.72 29.31 -5.27
CA VAL A 394 -18.00 30.30 -4.22
C VAL A 394 -19.35 30.97 -4.46
N LEU A 395 -19.62 31.44 -5.68
CA LEU A 395 -20.87 32.15 -6.01
C LEU A 395 -22.10 31.28 -5.81
N ASN A 396 -22.06 30.03 -6.29
CA ASN A 396 -23.18 29.10 -6.11
C ASN A 396 -23.38 28.75 -4.63
N SER A 397 -22.30 28.63 -3.84
CA SER A 397 -22.44 28.38 -2.40
C SER A 397 -23.16 29.52 -1.66
N VAL A 398 -22.96 30.76 -2.08
CA VAL A 398 -23.64 31.94 -1.51
C VAL A 398 -25.12 31.97 -1.93
N GLN A 399 -25.42 31.60 -3.17
CA GLN A 399 -26.78 31.57 -3.69
C GLN A 399 -27.64 30.45 -3.08
N GLU A 400 -27.08 29.24 -2.94
CA GLU A 400 -27.84 28.05 -2.53
C GLU A 400 -27.86 27.84 -1.01
N GLN A 401 -26.77 28.14 -0.30
CA GLN A 401 -26.61 27.81 1.13
C GLN A 401 -26.77 29.03 2.07
N GLY A 402 -26.97 30.23 1.53
CA GLY A 402 -27.14 31.46 2.30
C GLY A 402 -25.97 31.75 3.25
N SER A 403 -26.23 32.35 4.43
CA SER A 403 -25.22 32.68 5.45
C SER A 403 -24.65 31.46 6.21
N SER A 404 -24.42 30.34 5.53
CA SER A 404 -23.70 29.19 6.08
C SER A 404 -22.27 29.56 6.45
N VAL A 405 -21.77 29.01 7.56
CA VAL A 405 -20.38 29.20 8.02
C VAL A 405 -19.39 28.76 6.94
N VAL A 406 -19.71 27.69 6.21
CA VAL A 406 -18.86 27.13 5.15
C VAL A 406 -18.80 28.07 3.93
N ALA A 407 -19.94 28.62 3.51
CA ALA A 407 -20.00 29.60 2.42
C ALA A 407 -19.22 30.87 2.77
N LYS A 408 -19.31 31.34 4.02
CA LYS A 408 -18.51 32.47 4.51
C LYS A 408 -17.00 32.16 4.47
N GLN A 409 -16.60 30.98 4.95
CA GLN A 409 -15.20 30.56 4.91
C GLN A 409 -14.65 30.48 3.47
N ALA A 410 -15.46 30.02 2.51
CA ALA A 410 -15.08 30.01 1.10
C ALA A 410 -14.94 31.43 0.53
N CYS A 411 -15.86 32.35 0.87
CA CYS A 411 -15.77 33.76 0.50
C CYS A 411 -14.49 34.42 1.05
N ASP A 412 -14.21 34.21 2.34
CA ASP A 412 -13.02 34.75 3.01
C ASP A 412 -11.73 34.20 2.37
N ALA A 413 -11.69 32.91 2.06
CA ALA A 413 -10.55 32.27 1.39
C ALA A 413 -10.35 32.78 -0.04
N TYR A 414 -11.43 32.96 -0.80
CA TYR A 414 -11.41 33.51 -2.16
C TYR A 414 -10.90 34.95 -2.19
N ALA A 415 -11.50 35.83 -1.37
CA ALA A 415 -11.11 37.23 -1.29
C ALA A 415 -9.64 37.37 -0.85
N LYS A 416 -9.20 36.57 0.13
CA LYS A 416 -7.81 36.56 0.55
C LYS A 416 -6.87 36.14 -0.59
N LEU A 417 -7.20 35.08 -1.32
CA LEU A 417 -6.37 34.60 -2.42
C LEU A 417 -6.23 35.62 -3.55
N LEU A 418 -7.33 36.29 -3.93
CA LEU A 418 -7.27 37.41 -4.89
C LEU A 418 -6.38 38.55 -4.36
N GLY A 419 -6.46 38.83 -3.05
CA GLY A 419 -5.61 39.82 -2.39
C GLY A 419 -4.13 39.47 -2.46
N ASP A 420 -3.76 38.21 -2.21
CA ASP A 420 -2.38 37.72 -2.27
C ASP A 420 -1.84 37.67 -3.73
N LEU A 421 -2.74 37.49 -4.70
CA LEU A 421 -2.42 37.59 -6.13
C LEU A 421 -2.23 39.04 -6.61
N GLY A 422 -2.71 40.02 -5.86
CA GLY A 422 -2.68 41.44 -6.25
C GLY A 422 -3.82 41.82 -7.22
N ALA A 423 -4.87 41.01 -7.32
CA ALA A 423 -6.02 41.25 -8.19
C ALA A 423 -7.00 42.28 -7.58
N VAL A 424 -6.52 43.53 -7.43
CA VAL A 424 -7.21 44.60 -6.69
C VAL A 424 -8.49 45.06 -7.41
N ARG A 425 -8.46 45.13 -8.74
CA ARG A 425 -9.63 45.57 -9.53
C ARG A 425 -10.73 44.54 -9.45
N THR A 426 -10.34 43.27 -9.60
CA THR A 426 -11.23 42.11 -9.43
C THR A 426 -11.86 42.13 -8.04
N LEU A 427 -11.06 42.30 -6.97
CA LEU A 427 -11.57 42.41 -5.60
C LEU A 427 -12.57 43.56 -5.41
N LEU A 428 -12.27 44.73 -5.96
CA LEU A 428 -13.18 45.88 -5.88
C LEU A 428 -14.50 45.56 -6.58
N LYS A 429 -14.44 45.02 -7.79
CA LYS A 429 -15.63 44.71 -8.58
C LYS A 429 -16.49 43.64 -7.91
N GLU A 430 -15.87 42.61 -7.34
CA GLU A 430 -16.58 41.58 -6.55
C GLU A 430 -17.20 42.16 -5.27
N SER A 431 -16.63 43.22 -4.69
CA SER A 431 -17.24 43.91 -3.53
C SER A 431 -18.46 44.77 -3.90
N GLU A 432 -18.58 45.17 -5.16
CA GLU A 432 -19.72 45.92 -5.68
C GLU A 432 -20.85 44.99 -6.14
N ILE A 433 -20.50 43.90 -6.83
CA ILE A 433 -21.45 42.93 -7.40
C ILE A 433 -21.87 41.88 -6.36
N GLY A 434 -20.94 41.45 -5.51
CA GLY A 434 -21.15 40.34 -4.59
C GLY A 434 -22.21 40.64 -3.53
N ASP A 435 -22.93 39.60 -3.12
CA ASP A 435 -23.92 39.69 -2.06
C ASP A 435 -23.30 39.36 -0.68
N GLY A 436 -23.87 39.95 0.37
CA GLY A 436 -23.64 39.64 1.79
C GLY A 436 -22.21 39.28 2.16
N ALA A 437 -21.94 37.97 2.29
CA ALA A 437 -20.69 37.42 2.79
C ALA A 437 -19.49 37.72 1.88
N LEU A 438 -19.63 37.55 0.55
CA LEU A 438 -18.54 37.80 -0.40
C LEU A 438 -18.15 39.28 -0.39
N ARG A 439 -19.14 40.17 -0.36
CA ARG A 439 -18.93 41.61 -0.26
C ARG A 439 -18.14 41.99 1.00
N GLN A 440 -18.52 41.44 2.15
CA GLN A 440 -17.82 41.73 3.41
C GLN A 440 -16.38 41.18 3.39
N ALA A 441 -16.16 39.99 2.84
CA ALA A 441 -14.83 39.40 2.69
C ALA A 441 -13.91 40.29 1.83
N CYS A 442 -14.38 40.70 0.64
CA CYS A 442 -13.62 41.58 -0.26
C CYS A 442 -13.31 42.94 0.38
N ILE A 443 -14.31 43.57 1.03
CA ILE A 443 -14.10 44.84 1.75
C ILE A 443 -13.07 44.68 2.88
N GLY A 444 -13.10 43.55 3.60
CA GLY A 444 -12.13 43.24 4.66
C GLY A 444 -10.69 43.22 4.14
N VAL A 445 -10.46 42.54 3.02
CA VAL A 445 -9.13 42.46 2.39
C VAL A 445 -8.66 43.82 1.86
N LEU A 446 -9.55 44.57 1.22
CA LEU A 446 -9.25 45.91 0.69
C LEU A 446 -8.88 46.90 1.81
N LYS A 447 -9.59 46.86 2.95
CA LYS A 447 -9.29 47.70 4.12
C LYS A 447 -7.98 47.29 4.83
N GLY A 448 -7.69 45.99 4.85
CA GLY A 448 -6.49 45.45 5.49
C GLY A 448 -5.19 45.75 4.76
N THR A 449 -5.25 46.18 3.49
CA THR A 449 -4.06 46.31 2.63
C THR A 449 -3.91 47.74 2.10
N PRO A 450 -3.14 48.61 2.79
CA PRO A 450 -3.08 50.04 2.47
C PRO A 450 -2.54 50.36 1.07
N LYS A 451 -1.73 49.47 0.47
CA LYS A 451 -1.23 49.61 -0.91
C LYS A 451 -2.35 49.73 -1.93
N TYR A 452 -3.49 49.09 -1.71
CA TYR A 452 -4.60 49.04 -2.68
C TYR A 452 -5.40 50.34 -2.74
N SER A 453 -5.40 51.12 -1.65
CA SER A 453 -6.08 52.41 -1.59
C SER A 453 -5.47 53.49 -2.50
N GLN A 454 -4.21 53.31 -2.94
CA GLN A 454 -3.55 54.20 -3.90
C GLN A 454 -3.87 53.79 -5.35
N THR A 455 -3.82 52.50 -5.68
CA THR A 455 -4.17 51.97 -7.01
C THR A 455 -5.61 52.33 -7.40
N LEU A 456 -6.53 52.24 -6.44
CA LEU A 456 -7.96 52.54 -6.62
C LEU A 456 -8.28 54.00 -6.97
N LYS A 457 -7.41 54.96 -6.66
CA LYS A 457 -7.65 56.38 -6.96
C LYS A 457 -7.40 56.75 -8.43
N THR A 458 -6.79 55.85 -9.19
CA THR A 458 -6.27 56.16 -10.54
C THR A 458 -7.06 55.56 -11.69
N GLN A 459 -7.98 54.62 -11.44
CA GLN A 459 -8.65 53.87 -12.50
C GLN A 459 -10.17 53.86 -12.32
N GLY A 460 -10.91 54.11 -13.41
CA GLY A 460 -12.37 54.13 -13.45
C GLY A 460 -13.02 52.74 -13.31
N VAL A 461 -12.66 51.98 -12.29
CA VAL A 461 -13.06 50.56 -12.11
C VAL A 461 -14.59 50.37 -12.05
N LYS A 462 -15.34 51.41 -11.66
CA LYS A 462 -16.81 51.37 -11.61
C LYS A 462 -17.47 51.09 -12.96
N THR A 463 -16.89 51.58 -14.06
CA THR A 463 -17.45 51.41 -15.40
C THR A 463 -17.03 50.10 -16.06
N LEU A 464 -15.99 49.43 -15.53
CA LEU A 464 -15.45 48.21 -16.11
C LEU A 464 -16.30 47.00 -15.75
N SER A 465 -16.39 46.01 -16.65
CA SER A 465 -16.95 44.70 -16.35
C SER A 465 -16.00 43.89 -15.45
N ILE A 466 -16.48 42.77 -14.90
CA ILE A 466 -15.64 41.90 -14.08
C ILE A 466 -14.56 41.22 -14.93
N GLU A 467 -14.89 40.85 -16.18
CA GLU A 467 -13.98 40.31 -17.19
C GLU A 467 -12.83 41.28 -17.45
N GLU A 468 -13.14 42.55 -17.72
CA GLU A 468 -12.15 43.60 -17.97
C GLU A 468 -11.23 43.81 -16.75
N CYS A 469 -11.78 43.79 -15.54
CA CYS A 469 -10.99 43.91 -14.31
C CYS A 469 -10.00 42.74 -14.16
N VAL A 470 -10.45 41.51 -14.42
CA VAL A 470 -9.62 40.31 -14.34
C VAL A 470 -8.54 40.30 -15.42
N GLY A 471 -8.87 40.69 -16.65
CA GLY A 471 -7.91 40.81 -17.75
C GLY A 471 -6.80 41.81 -17.46
N MET A 472 -7.15 42.99 -16.91
CA MET A 472 -6.15 43.98 -16.48
C MET A 472 -5.28 43.45 -15.33
N ASP A 473 -5.88 42.81 -14.32
CA ASP A 473 -5.11 42.24 -13.21
C ASP A 473 -4.19 41.08 -13.68
N TYR A 474 -4.58 40.33 -14.71
CA TYR A 474 -3.76 39.27 -15.32
C TYR A 474 -2.53 39.83 -16.05
N GLN A 475 -2.70 40.93 -16.77
CA GLN A 475 -1.61 41.63 -17.46
C GLN A 475 -0.63 42.28 -16.47
N ASP A 476 -1.15 42.91 -15.41
CA ASP A 476 -0.31 43.51 -14.35
C ASP A 476 0.53 42.47 -13.57
N ILE A 477 0.16 41.19 -13.56
CA ILE A 477 0.99 40.12 -12.98
C ILE A 477 2.15 39.74 -13.91
N ALA A 478 2.03 40.00 -15.21
CA ALA A 478 3.04 39.71 -16.22
C ALA A 478 4.22 40.69 -16.19
N GLU A 479 3.93 41.95 -15.83
CA GLU A 479 4.85 43.09 -15.72
C GLU A 479 5.57 43.11 -14.35
#